data_AF-A0AA42X266-F1
#
_entry.id   AF-A0AA42X266-F1
#
_cell.length_a   1.000
_cell.length_b   1.000
_cell.length_c   1.000
_cell.angle_alpha   90.00
_cell.angle_beta   90.00
_cell.angle_gamma   90.00
#
_symmetry.space_group_name_H-M   'P 1'
#
loop_
_entity.id
_entity.type
_entity.pdbx_description
1 polymer ?
#
loop_
_entity_poly.entity_id
_entity_poly.type
_entity_poly.pdbx_seq_one_letter_code
_entity_poly.pdbx_strand_id
1 'polypeptide(L)' 'MRQKSSLIIGALVIGAAGGVVLRDPTPAARSEAPFWSYRNCSEARAAGDAQLHRDQPGCGAHLDRDGDGVACEPYTGR' A
#
# COMPACT_ATOMS: atom_id res chain seq x y z
N MET A 1 -7.86 -51.43 10.56
CA MET A 1 -8.47 -52.11 9.39
C MET A 1 -9.98 -52.09 9.56
N ARG A 2 -10.77 -51.77 8.50
CA ARG A 2 -12.23 -51.43 8.45
C ARG A 2 -12.42 -49.90 8.53
N GLN A 3 -13.07 -49.15 7.63
CA GLN A 3 -13.91 -49.32 6.41
C GLN A 3 -13.47 -48.20 5.43
N LYS A 4 -13.20 -48.35 4.13
CA LYS A 4 -13.95 -48.92 2.99
C LYS A 4 -15.30 -48.24 2.72
N SER A 5 -15.25 -47.32 1.75
CA SER A 5 -16.33 -46.91 0.82
C SER A 5 -17.55 -46.18 1.37
N SER A 6 -17.75 -44.94 0.89
CA SER A 6 -18.99 -44.57 0.18
C SER A 6 -18.78 -43.34 -0.69
N LEU A 7 -18.86 -43.55 -2.00
CA LEU A 7 -19.23 -42.54 -2.98
C LEU A 7 -20.67 -42.06 -2.66
N ILE A 8 -20.87 -40.75 -2.59
CA ILE A 8 -22.15 -40.07 -2.85
C ILE A 8 -21.75 -38.83 -3.66
N ILE A 9 -21.56 -38.95 -4.99
CA ILE A 9 -22.56 -38.67 -6.02
C ILE A 9 -23.48 -37.49 -5.67
N GLY A 10 -23.13 -36.32 -6.21
CA GLY A 10 -24.06 -35.54 -7.01
C GLY A 10 -25.00 -34.58 -6.29
N ALA A 11 -24.66 -33.30 -6.32
CA ALA A 11 -25.55 -32.28 -6.87
C ALA A 11 -24.71 -31.03 -7.20
N LEU A 12 -24.31 -30.97 -8.47
CA LEU A 12 -23.90 -29.74 -9.13
C LEU A 12 -25.10 -28.78 -9.14
N VAL A 13 -25.15 -27.86 -8.18
CA VAL A 13 -26.02 -26.68 -8.27
C VAL A 13 -25.25 -25.57 -8.99
N ILE A 14 -25.35 -25.59 -10.31
CA ILE A 14 -25.06 -24.42 -11.14
C ILE A 14 -26.34 -23.58 -11.19
N GLY A 15 -26.22 -22.30 -10.81
CA GLY A 15 -27.10 -21.25 -11.30
C GLY A 15 -27.65 -20.32 -10.22
N ALA A 16 -27.15 -19.09 -10.17
CA ALA A 16 -27.86 -17.93 -10.72
C ALA A 16 -27.11 -16.62 -10.41
N ALA A 17 -27.19 -15.71 -11.36
CA ALA A 17 -26.61 -14.38 -11.39
C ALA A 17 -26.82 -13.56 -10.10
N GLY A 18 -25.80 -12.83 -9.70
CA GLY A 18 -25.89 -11.88 -8.59
C GLY A 18 -24.52 -11.45 -8.10
N GLY A 19 -23.74 -10.82 -8.98
CA GLY A 19 -22.51 -10.15 -8.57
C GLY A 19 -22.85 -8.97 -7.66
N VAL A 20 -23.06 -9.23 -6.38
CA VAL A 20 -22.82 -8.22 -5.35
C VAL A 20 -21.32 -8.03 -5.32
N VAL A 21 -20.85 -7.00 -6.03
CA VAL A 21 -19.56 -6.40 -5.70
C VAL A 21 -19.78 -5.80 -4.33
N LEU A 22 -19.54 -6.58 -3.28
CA LEU A 22 -19.23 -5.99 -1.99
C LEU A 22 -17.96 -5.19 -2.28
N ARG A 23 -18.12 -3.88 -2.51
CA ARG A 23 -17.03 -2.94 -2.31
C ARG A 23 -16.67 -3.11 -0.84
N ASP A 24 -15.72 -4.00 -0.60
CA ASP A 24 -14.85 -3.88 0.53
C ASP A 24 -14.49 -2.39 0.59
N PRO A 25 -14.63 -1.69 1.73
CA PRO A 25 -13.81 -0.52 1.91
C PRO A 25 -12.39 -1.10 1.93
N THR A 26 -11.79 -1.29 0.74
CA THR A 26 -10.34 -1.36 0.62
C THR A 26 -9.91 -0.21 1.49
N PRO A 27 -9.24 -0.44 2.62
CA PRO A 27 -8.67 0.66 3.35
C PRO A 27 -7.82 1.32 2.28
N ALA A 28 -8.27 2.48 1.78
CA ALA A 28 -7.44 3.33 0.94
C ALA A 28 -6.19 3.42 1.77
N ALA A 29 -5.15 2.70 1.34
CA ALA A 29 -4.02 2.38 2.19
C ALA A 29 -3.62 3.73 2.75
N ARG A 30 -3.94 3.95 4.02
CA ARG A 30 -3.65 5.22 4.65
C ARG A 30 -2.17 5.03 4.85
N SER A 31 -1.39 5.32 3.80
CA SER A 31 0.03 5.03 3.67
C SER A 31 0.56 5.27 5.05
N GLU A 32 0.88 4.17 5.75
CA GLU A 32 1.21 4.24 7.17
C GLU A 32 2.34 5.25 7.20
N ALA A 33 2.01 6.47 7.64
CA ALA A 33 2.95 7.55 7.55
C ALA A 33 4.17 7.00 8.29
N PRO A 34 5.34 7.02 7.63
CA PRO A 34 6.49 6.33 8.16
C PRO A 34 6.65 6.72 9.62
N PHE A 35 6.84 5.70 10.46
CA PHE A 35 6.83 5.86 11.93
C PHE A 35 7.81 6.94 12.41
N TRP A 36 8.77 7.33 11.56
CA TRP A 36 9.66 8.46 11.74
C TRP A 36 9.82 9.25 10.43
N SER A 37 10.12 10.54 10.54
CA SER A 37 10.41 11.44 9.41
C SER A 37 11.61 12.34 9.70
N TYR A 38 12.34 12.73 8.65
CA TYR A 38 13.44 13.69 8.75
C TYR A 38 12.93 15.07 9.19
N ARG A 39 13.73 15.86 9.92
CA ARG A 39 13.30 17.23 10.27
C ARG A 39 13.30 18.14 9.05
N ASN A 40 14.23 17.90 8.12
CA ASN A 40 14.41 18.70 6.92
C ASN A 40 15.13 17.92 5.81
N CYS A 41 15.06 18.43 4.59
CA CYS A 41 15.68 17.78 3.43
C CYS A 41 17.21 17.82 3.41
N SER A 42 17.86 18.68 4.20
CA SER A 42 19.32 18.64 4.31
C SER A 42 19.78 17.41 5.08
N GLU A 43 19.06 17.00 6.12
CA GLU A 43 19.33 15.73 6.83
C GLU A 43 19.08 14.52 5.93
N ALA A 44 17.96 14.49 5.21
CA ALA A 44 17.67 13.41 4.27
C ALA A 44 18.77 13.26 3.20
N ARG A 45 19.24 14.38 2.62
CA ARG A 45 20.34 14.38 1.64
C ARG A 45 21.68 13.97 2.27
N ALA A 46 21.97 14.40 3.49
CA ALA A 46 23.18 14.00 4.20
C ALA A 46 23.19 12.49 4.51
N ALA A 47 22.02 11.90 4.75
CA ALA A 47 21.83 10.46 4.90
C ALA A 47 21.90 9.68 3.57
N GLY A 48 21.86 10.36 2.43
CA GLY A 48 21.80 9.73 1.10
C GLY A 48 20.38 9.36 0.64
N ASP A 49 19.36 9.70 1.43
CA ASP A 49 17.94 9.42 1.14
C ASP A 49 17.28 10.57 0.35
N ALA A 50 18.02 11.19 -0.58
CA ALA A 50 17.45 12.18 -1.48
C ALA A 50 16.53 11.49 -2.51
N GLN A 51 15.34 12.07 -2.79
CA GLN A 51 14.21 11.44 -3.52
C GLN A 51 13.40 10.44 -2.67
N LEU A 52 12.92 10.91 -1.52
CA LEU A 52 12.05 10.14 -0.63
C LEU A 52 10.62 10.11 -1.18
N HIS A 53 10.05 8.93 -1.34
CA HIS A 53 8.64 8.82 -1.71
C HIS A 53 7.76 8.88 -0.46
N ARG A 54 6.52 9.38 -0.59
CA ARG A 54 5.55 9.46 0.54
C ARG A 54 5.32 8.15 1.29
N ASP A 55 5.55 7.02 0.63
CA ASP A 55 5.39 5.68 1.21
C ASP A 55 6.66 5.16 1.92
N GLN A 56 7.77 5.92 1.90
CA GLN A 56 9.05 5.49 2.46
C GLN A 56 9.29 5.98 3.90
N PRO A 57 9.94 5.16 4.75
CA PRO A 57 10.48 5.58 6.04
C PRO A 57 11.30 6.86 5.93
N GLY A 58 11.09 7.83 6.81
CA GLY A 58 11.78 9.12 6.75
C GLY A 58 11.02 10.21 5.99
N CYS A 59 9.99 9.87 5.19
CA CYS A 59 9.25 10.85 4.40
C CYS A 59 8.10 11.49 5.20
N GLY A 60 8.06 12.82 5.27
CA GLY A 60 6.97 13.57 5.88
C GLY A 60 6.30 14.49 4.87
N ALA A 61 5.02 14.80 5.06
CA ALA A 61 4.30 15.77 4.22
C ALA A 61 4.95 17.17 4.23
N HIS A 62 5.76 17.49 5.25
CA HIS A 62 6.51 18.74 5.36
C HIS A 62 7.81 18.76 4.53
N LEU A 63 8.26 17.61 4.04
CA LEU A 63 9.47 17.48 3.22
C LEU A 63 9.18 17.59 1.72
N ASP A 64 7.91 17.40 1.36
CA ASP A 64 7.32 17.46 0.02
C ASP A 64 6.67 18.85 -0.14
N ARG A 65 7.43 19.80 -0.70
CA ARG A 65 7.05 21.22 -0.71
C ARG A 65 5.98 21.54 -1.74
N ASP A 66 6.01 20.88 -2.87
CA ASP A 66 5.06 21.03 -3.98
C ASP A 66 3.91 20.01 -3.92
N GLY A 67 4.03 18.94 -3.13
CA GLY A 67 2.94 18.03 -2.87
C GLY A 67 2.77 16.97 -3.96
N ASP A 68 3.79 16.70 -4.76
CA ASP A 68 3.72 15.76 -5.87
C ASP A 68 3.95 14.30 -5.45
N GLY A 69 4.36 14.09 -4.20
CA GLY A 69 4.60 12.78 -3.61
C GLY A 69 6.09 12.39 -3.52
N VAL A 70 6.99 13.23 -4.02
CA VAL A 70 8.45 13.05 -3.93
C VAL A 70 9.06 14.15 -3.05
N ALA A 71 9.46 13.77 -1.85
CA ALA A 71 10.13 14.66 -0.91
C ALA A 71 11.63 14.84 -1.23
N CYS A 72 12.12 16.02 -0.86
CA CYS A 72 13.56 16.34 -0.87
C CYS A 72 14.24 16.23 -2.22
N GLU A 73 13.48 16.41 -3.29
CA GLU A 73 14.01 16.52 -4.63
C GLU A 73 15.10 17.60 -4.72
N PRO A 74 16.11 17.39 -5.57
CA PRO A 74 17.05 18.43 -5.92
C PRO A 74 16.34 19.43 -6.84
N TYR A 75 15.71 20.46 -6.27
CA TYR A 75 15.25 21.65 -7.03
C TYR A 75 16.47 22.45 -7.51
N THR A 76 17.22 21.86 -8.43
CA THR A 76 18.30 22.49 -9.16
C THR A 76 17.68 23.24 -10.35
N GLY A 77 16.97 24.33 -10.05
CA GLY A 77 16.59 25.34 -11.04
C GLY A 77 15.33 25.08 -11.85
N ARG A 78 14.15 25.09 -11.20
CA ARG A 78 12.87 25.36 -11.88
C ARG A 78 12.22 26.60 -11.28
#